data_AF-A0AAP0NCP0-F1
#
_entry.id   AF-A0AAP0NCP0-F1
#
_cell.length_a   1.000
_cell.length_b   1.000
_cell.length_c   1.000
_cell.angle_alpha   90.00
_cell.angle_beta   90.00
_cell.angle_gamma   90.00
#
_symmetry.space_group_name_H-M   'P 1'
#
loop_
_entity.id
_entity.type
_entity.pdbx_description
1 polymer ?
#
loop_
_entity_poly.entity_id
_entity_poly.type
_entity_poly.pdbx_seq_one_letter_code
_entity_poly.pdbx_strand_id
1 'polypeptide(L)'
;MSFYQFYQTWFEQLHHLVDQLSTAPNPPTTPDHHDSLLTLVHKVLTHYSDYYRIKQLAAHSDVLSLFSAPWFTSLERSLHWAAGWRPTTLFHLVLTQSSILFESRIVDILRGLRTGDLGDLSPTQFALLSDLQCETVREENAITDELSEWQDGASELLSLCSSSSPSPSVGSDLEGKIVRRDGDSSDDHLRSGADLEGKSDGW
;
A
#
# COMPACT_ATOMS: atom_id res chain seq x y z
N MET A 1 -25.29 17.19 -4.99
CA MET A 1 -24.24 16.43 -5.69
C MET A 1 -23.92 15.22 -4.83
N SER A 2 -24.04 14.00 -5.36
CA SER A 2 -23.63 12.81 -4.59
C SER A 2 -22.11 12.76 -4.49
N PHE A 3 -21.57 12.16 -3.41
CA PHE A 3 -20.13 12.00 -3.24
C PHE A 3 -19.50 11.25 -4.43
N TYR A 4 -20.25 10.31 -5.03
CA TYR A 4 -19.85 9.59 -6.24
C TYR A 4 -19.54 10.52 -7.42
N GLN A 5 -20.44 11.46 -7.74
CA GLN A 5 -20.24 12.41 -8.84
C GLN A 5 -19.03 13.31 -8.60
N PHE A 6 -18.86 13.75 -7.35
CA PHE A 6 -17.68 14.50 -6.95
C PHE A 6 -16.39 13.68 -7.12
N TYR A 7 -16.39 12.41 -6.67
CA TYR A 7 -15.22 11.53 -6.76
C TYR A 7 -14.78 11.30 -8.20
N GLN A 8 -15.72 11.05 -9.12
CA GLN A 8 -15.41 10.86 -10.54
C GLN A 8 -14.71 12.09 -11.14
N THR A 9 -15.29 13.28 -10.96
CA THR A 9 -14.68 14.53 -11.44
C THR A 9 -13.33 14.82 -10.77
N TRP A 10 -13.24 14.57 -9.46
CA TRP A 10 -11.99 14.75 -8.71
C TRP A 10 -10.89 13.80 -9.21
N PHE A 11 -11.24 12.55 -9.51
CA PHE A 11 -10.33 11.52 -10.00
C PHE A 11 -9.80 11.86 -11.40
N GLU A 12 -10.67 12.31 -12.31
CA GLU A 12 -10.26 12.80 -13.64
C GLU A 12 -9.29 13.98 -13.54
N GLN A 13 -9.58 14.94 -12.65
CA GLN A 13 -8.69 16.08 -12.41
C GLN A 13 -7.36 15.66 -11.78
N LEU A 14 -7.37 14.68 -10.88
CA LEU A 14 -6.15 14.13 -10.31
C LEU A 14 -5.28 13.50 -11.40
N HIS A 15 -5.88 12.70 -12.29
CA HIS A 15 -5.16 12.06 -13.39
C HIS A 15 -4.48 13.12 -14.28
N HIS A 16 -5.19 14.22 -14.59
CA HIS A 16 -4.60 15.32 -15.35
C HIS A 16 -3.43 15.99 -14.61
N LEU A 17 -3.55 16.24 -13.31
CA LEU A 17 -2.47 16.83 -12.51
C LEU A 17 -1.26 15.91 -12.38
N VAL A 18 -1.47 14.60 -12.26
CA VAL A 18 -0.39 13.59 -12.20
C VAL A 18 0.33 13.50 -13.55
N ASP A 19 -0.39 13.55 -14.67
CA ASP A 19 0.19 13.60 -16.01
C ASP A 19 1.01 14.88 -16.25
N GLN A 20 0.53 16.02 -15.75
CA GLN A 20 1.31 17.26 -15.75
C GLN A 20 2.58 17.14 -14.90
N LEU A 21 2.52 16.41 -13.77
CA LEU A 21 3.66 16.22 -12.89
C LEU A 21 4.70 15.28 -13.51
N SER A 22 4.26 14.25 -14.25
CA SER A 22 5.14 13.28 -14.91
C SER A 22 5.83 13.85 -16.16
N THR A 23 5.19 14.81 -16.82
CA THR A 23 5.73 15.51 -17.99
C THR A 23 6.60 16.73 -17.63
N ALA A 24 6.57 17.17 -16.36
CA ALA A 24 7.38 18.28 -15.89
C ALA A 24 8.88 17.91 -15.82
N PRO A 25 9.80 18.79 -16.25
CA PRO A 25 11.24 18.51 -16.19
C PRO A 25 11.75 18.31 -14.76
N ASN A 26 12.32 17.14 -14.49
CA ASN A 26 12.96 16.79 -13.23
C ASN A 26 14.37 16.21 -13.52
N PRO A 27 15.47 16.90 -13.19
CA PRO A 27 15.57 18.12 -12.39
C PRO A 27 15.18 19.40 -13.16
N PRO A 28 14.70 20.45 -12.46
CA PRO A 28 14.30 21.70 -13.09
C PRO A 28 15.50 22.39 -13.77
N THR A 29 15.39 22.60 -15.08
CA THR A 29 16.50 23.10 -15.92
C THR A 29 16.69 24.63 -15.80
N THR A 30 15.69 25.35 -15.28
CA THR A 30 15.73 26.81 -15.08
C THR A 30 14.93 27.20 -13.83
N PRO A 31 15.19 28.37 -13.23
CA PRO A 31 14.41 28.87 -12.08
C PRO A 31 12.90 28.96 -12.37
N ASP A 32 12.49 29.36 -13.57
CA ASP A 32 11.07 29.42 -13.96
C ASP A 32 10.39 28.03 -13.98
N HIS A 33 11.15 27.00 -14.34
CA HIS A 33 10.69 25.61 -14.31
C HIS A 33 10.58 25.09 -12.87
N HIS A 34 11.44 25.54 -11.97
CA HIS A 34 11.35 25.21 -10.54
C HIS A 34 10.10 25.81 -9.90
N ASP A 35 9.82 27.09 -10.14
CA ASP A 35 8.61 27.75 -9.61
C ASP A 35 7.32 27.16 -10.19
N SER A 36 7.33 26.77 -11.46
CA SER A 36 6.22 26.09 -12.11
C SER A 36 5.97 24.69 -11.51
N LEU A 37 7.03 23.93 -11.23
CA LEU A 37 6.95 22.63 -10.57
C LEU A 37 6.41 22.75 -9.14
N LEU A 38 6.91 23.72 -8.36
CA LEU A 38 6.41 24.00 -7.01
C LEU A 38 4.93 24.37 -7.01
N THR A 39 4.50 25.21 -7.97
CA THR A 39 3.10 25.58 -8.15
C THR A 39 2.24 24.36 -8.47
N LEU A 40 2.73 23.45 -9.32
CA LEU A 40 2.01 22.23 -9.67
C LEU A 40 1.89 21.27 -8.48
N VAL A 41 2.97 21.09 -7.71
CA VAL A 41 2.94 20.32 -6.44
C VAL A 41 1.94 20.92 -5.47
N HIS A 42 1.91 22.25 -5.32
CA HIS A 42 0.96 22.93 -4.44
C HIS A 42 -0.50 22.72 -4.89
N LYS A 43 -0.75 22.73 -6.20
CA LYS A 43 -2.07 22.41 -6.77
C LYS A 43 -2.47 20.97 -6.45
N VAL A 44 -1.58 20.00 -6.61
CA VAL A 44 -1.83 18.59 -6.25
C VAL A 44 -2.16 18.46 -4.77
N LEU A 45 -1.36 19.06 -3.88
CA LEU A 45 -1.59 19.02 -2.44
C LEU A 45 -2.93 19.64 -2.04
N THR A 46 -3.29 20.77 -2.67
CA THR A 46 -4.59 21.43 -2.45
C THR A 46 -5.74 20.55 -2.96
N HIS A 47 -5.57 19.90 -4.12
CA HIS A 47 -6.55 18.97 -4.67
C HIS A 47 -6.82 17.78 -3.73
N TYR A 48 -5.77 17.25 -3.10
CA TYR A 48 -5.90 16.21 -2.06
C TYR A 48 -6.56 16.74 -0.78
N SER A 49 -6.20 17.92 -0.32
CA SER A 49 -6.79 18.49 0.91
C SER A 49 -8.30 18.72 0.75
N ASP A 50 -8.73 19.18 -0.43
CA ASP A 50 -10.15 19.33 -0.76
C ASP A 50 -10.89 17.99 -0.81
N TYR A 51 -10.26 16.93 -1.32
CA TYR A 51 -10.83 15.59 -1.27
C TYR A 51 -11.11 15.13 0.16
N TYR A 52 -10.12 15.24 1.05
CA TYR A 52 -10.30 14.83 2.44
C TYR A 52 -11.35 15.67 3.17
N ARG A 53 -11.42 16.99 2.88
CA ARG A 53 -12.45 17.88 3.42
C ARG A 53 -13.85 17.42 3.01
N ILE A 54 -14.06 17.12 1.74
CA ILE A 54 -15.37 16.70 1.21
C ILE A 54 -15.71 15.27 1.67
N LYS A 55 -14.71 14.38 1.72
CA LYS A 55 -14.85 13.04 2.29
C LYS A 55 -15.26 13.09 3.76
N GLN A 56 -14.67 13.98 4.55
CA GLN A 56 -15.04 14.17 5.95
C GLN A 56 -16.49 14.66 6.08
N LEU A 57 -16.91 15.64 5.28
CA LEU A 57 -18.29 16.12 5.28
C LEU A 57 -19.29 15.01 4.93
N ALA A 58 -18.95 14.19 3.92
CA ALA A 58 -19.77 13.04 3.54
C ALA A 58 -19.80 11.97 4.66
N ALA A 59 -18.67 11.72 5.33
CA ALA A 59 -18.61 10.80 6.47
C ALA A 59 -19.47 11.28 7.64
N HIS A 60 -19.50 12.58 7.93
CA HIS A 60 -20.39 13.13 8.97
C HIS A 60 -21.87 12.92 8.65
N SER A 61 -22.25 12.88 7.37
CA SER A 61 -23.64 12.62 6.97
C SER A 61 -24.01 11.14 6.99
N ASP A 62 -23.17 10.28 6.42
CA ASP A 62 -23.43 8.84 6.37
C ASP A 62 -22.13 8.07 6.10
N VAL A 63 -21.53 7.59 7.20
CA VAL A 63 -20.32 6.77 7.17
C VAL A 63 -20.52 5.47 6.41
N LEU A 64 -21.69 4.83 6.54
CA LEU A 64 -21.95 3.52 5.93
C LEU A 64 -22.12 3.63 4.42
N SER A 65 -22.76 4.70 3.93
CA SER A 65 -22.80 4.99 2.50
C SER A 65 -21.41 5.24 1.90
N LEU A 66 -20.45 5.67 2.73
CA LEU A 66 -19.09 5.96 2.29
C LEU A 66 -18.23 4.68 2.17
N PHE A 67 -18.49 3.69 3.02
CA PHE A 67 -17.79 2.40 2.99
C PHE A 67 -18.46 1.35 2.09
N SER A 68 -19.78 1.40 1.93
CA SER A 68 -20.55 0.45 1.09
C SER A 68 -20.54 0.77 -0.40
N ALA A 69 -19.79 1.78 -0.79
CA ALA A 69 -20.10 2.49 -2.01
C ALA A 69 -19.57 1.86 -3.30
N PRO A 70 -20.30 2.06 -4.41
CA PRO A 70 -19.93 1.54 -5.73
C PRO A 70 -18.71 2.24 -6.38
N TRP A 71 -18.11 3.27 -5.75
CA TRP A 71 -16.90 3.92 -6.30
C TRP A 71 -15.60 3.20 -5.96
N PHE A 72 -15.60 2.27 -5.00
CA PHE A 72 -14.43 1.46 -4.75
C PHE A 72 -14.21 0.51 -5.93
N THR A 73 -13.04 0.62 -6.56
CA THR A 73 -12.63 -0.39 -7.54
C THR A 73 -12.49 -1.75 -6.86
N SER A 74 -12.59 -2.84 -7.64
CA SER A 74 -12.38 -4.19 -7.10
C SER A 74 -11.01 -4.33 -6.43
N LEU A 75 -10.00 -3.60 -6.94
CA LEU A 75 -8.65 -3.55 -6.39
C LEU A 75 -8.61 -2.78 -5.06
N GLU A 76 -9.28 -1.64 -4.94
CA GLU A 76 -9.27 -0.89 -3.68
C GLU A 76 -10.05 -1.63 -2.58
N ARG A 77 -11.10 -2.36 -2.96
CA ARG A 77 -11.84 -3.23 -2.03
C ARG A 77 -10.98 -4.41 -1.56
N SER A 78 -10.24 -5.05 -2.47
CA SER A 78 -9.30 -6.11 -2.11
C SER A 78 -8.09 -5.56 -1.35
N LEU A 79 -7.63 -4.33 -1.62
CA LEU A 79 -6.55 -3.67 -0.88
C LEU A 79 -6.95 -3.33 0.55
N HIS A 80 -8.22 -2.97 0.82
CA HIS A 80 -8.68 -2.82 2.21
C HIS A 80 -8.57 -4.15 2.96
N TRP A 81 -8.90 -5.25 2.29
CA TRP A 81 -8.75 -6.59 2.83
C TRP A 81 -7.27 -6.98 3.02
N ALA A 82 -6.44 -6.78 2.00
CA ALA A 82 -5.02 -7.10 1.99
C ALA A 82 -4.18 -6.21 2.92
N ALA A 83 -4.63 -4.97 3.18
CA ALA A 83 -4.03 -4.08 4.17
C ALA A 83 -4.24 -4.54 5.62
N GLY A 84 -4.91 -5.68 5.83
CA GLY A 84 -5.07 -6.32 7.14
C GLY A 84 -6.20 -5.72 7.97
N TRP A 85 -7.04 -4.85 7.41
CA TRP A 85 -8.22 -4.38 8.10
C TRP A 85 -9.30 -5.47 8.05
N ARG A 86 -9.54 -6.11 9.20
CA ARG A 86 -10.63 -7.07 9.38
C ARG A 86 -11.87 -6.37 9.95
N PRO A 87 -13.01 -6.34 9.23
CA PRO A 87 -14.29 -5.86 9.74
C PRO A 87 -14.65 -6.33 11.16
N THR A 88 -14.24 -7.54 11.57
CA THR A 88 -14.38 -8.06 12.95
C THR A 88 -13.80 -7.12 14.02
N THR A 89 -12.72 -6.39 13.70
CA THR A 89 -12.12 -5.39 14.59
C THR A 89 -13.10 -4.27 14.96
N LEU A 90 -13.98 -3.88 14.02
CA LEU A 90 -15.00 -2.87 14.26
C LEU A 90 -16.02 -3.36 15.28
N PHE A 91 -16.46 -4.63 15.18
CA PHE A 91 -17.37 -5.24 16.15
C PHE A 91 -16.76 -5.26 17.55
N HIS A 92 -15.48 -5.64 17.66
CA HIS A 92 -14.76 -5.59 18.94
C HIS A 92 -14.70 -4.18 19.53
N LEU A 93 -14.46 -3.16 18.69
CA LEU A 93 -14.42 -1.77 19.14
C LEU A 93 -15.79 -1.30 19.64
N VAL A 94 -16.87 -1.59 18.89
CA VAL A 94 -18.24 -1.24 19.28
C VAL A 94 -18.64 -1.93 20.59
N LEU A 95 -18.35 -3.23 20.73
CA LEU A 95 -18.61 -3.99 21.95
C LEU A 95 -17.85 -3.40 23.14
N THR A 96 -16.56 -3.13 22.98
CA THR A 96 -15.73 -2.53 24.04
C THR A 96 -16.26 -1.16 24.45
N GLN A 97 -16.55 -0.29 23.48
CA GLN A 97 -17.06 1.05 23.73
C GLN A 97 -18.45 1.01 24.39
N SER A 98 -19.34 0.13 23.94
CA SER A 98 -20.66 -0.06 24.55
C SER A 98 -20.56 -0.54 26.00
N SER A 99 -19.63 -1.44 26.32
CA SER A 99 -19.38 -1.92 27.68
C SER A 99 -18.90 -0.80 28.60
N ILE A 100 -17.95 0.02 28.15
CA ILE A 100 -17.41 1.15 28.94
C ILE A 100 -18.50 2.20 29.19
N LEU A 101 -19.30 2.50 28.16
CA LEU A 101 -20.40 3.47 28.26
C LEU A 101 -21.58 2.96 29.09
N PHE A 102 -21.81 1.64 29.08
CA PHE A 102 -22.77 0.99 29.96
C PHE A 102 -22.31 1.06 31.41
N GLU A 103 -21.05 0.71 31.71
CA GLU A 103 -20.49 0.71 33.07
C GLU A 103 -20.50 2.12 33.68
N SER A 104 -20.12 3.13 32.90
CA SER A 104 -20.10 4.53 33.35
C SER A 104 -21.49 5.13 33.60
N ARG A 105 -22.56 4.61 32.98
CA ARG A 105 -23.93 5.12 33.11
C ARG A 105 -24.94 4.13 33.67
N ILE A 106 -24.48 3.03 34.25
CA ILE A 106 -25.35 1.94 34.73
C ILE A 106 -26.39 2.43 35.75
N VAL A 107 -26.03 3.38 36.61
CA VAL A 107 -26.93 3.96 37.64
C VAL A 107 -28.05 4.78 37.00
N ASP A 108 -27.76 5.51 35.92
CA ASP A 108 -28.75 6.33 35.20
C ASP A 108 -29.69 5.45 34.36
N ILE A 109 -29.13 4.40 33.73
CA ILE A 109 -29.90 3.39 32.99
C ILE A 109 -30.87 2.64 33.91
N LEU A 110 -30.42 2.23 35.11
CA LEU A 110 -31.26 1.57 36.12
C LEU A 110 -32.36 2.50 36.67
N ARG A 111 -32.14 3.83 36.63
CA ARG A 111 -33.15 4.85 36.95
C ARG A 111 -34.09 5.17 35.78
N GLY A 112 -33.89 4.54 34.62
CA GLY A 112 -34.71 4.69 33.43
C GLY A 112 -34.33 5.86 32.52
N LEU A 113 -33.19 6.52 32.75
CA LEU A 113 -32.70 7.60 31.90
C LEU A 113 -31.97 6.98 30.70
N ARG A 114 -32.57 7.09 29.51
CA ARG A 114 -31.91 6.73 28.25
C ARG A 114 -31.25 7.96 27.67
N THR A 115 -29.93 7.90 27.55
CA THR A 115 -29.05 8.96 27.04
C THR A 115 -28.95 8.92 25.51
N GLY A 116 -29.36 7.82 24.87
CA GLY A 116 -29.34 7.66 23.41
C GLY A 116 -27.97 7.35 22.83
N ASP A 117 -27.02 6.91 23.67
CA ASP A 117 -25.65 6.57 23.31
C ASP A 117 -25.46 5.03 23.32
N LEU A 118 -24.31 4.53 22.84
CA LEU A 118 -23.97 3.11 22.72
C LEU A 118 -24.06 2.31 24.04
N GLY A 119 -24.14 2.97 25.19
CA GLY A 119 -24.37 2.34 26.49
C GLY A 119 -25.83 1.91 26.74
N ASP A 120 -26.79 2.37 25.94
CA ASP A 120 -28.22 2.07 26.09
C ASP A 120 -28.71 0.89 25.24
N LEU A 121 -27.79 0.21 24.55
CA LEU A 121 -28.12 -0.88 23.64
C LEU A 121 -28.94 -1.97 24.35
N SER A 122 -30.06 -2.36 23.75
CA SER A 122 -30.90 -3.41 24.31
C SER A 122 -30.24 -4.79 24.18
N PRO A 123 -30.59 -5.77 25.03
CA PRO A 123 -30.15 -7.15 24.86
C PRO A 123 -30.46 -7.72 23.47
N THR A 124 -31.56 -7.29 22.85
CA THR A 124 -31.92 -7.69 21.48
C THR A 124 -31.02 -7.08 20.41
N GLN A 125 -30.55 -5.85 20.60
CA GLN A 125 -29.56 -5.23 19.71
C GLN A 125 -28.18 -5.89 19.83
N PHE A 126 -27.79 -6.31 21.04
CA PHE A 126 -26.58 -7.10 21.25
C PHE A 126 -26.65 -8.48 20.59
N ALA A 127 -27.80 -9.15 20.66
CA ALA A 127 -28.01 -10.43 19.97
C ALA A 127 -27.85 -10.25 18.45
N LEU A 128 -28.52 -9.25 17.88
CA LEU A 128 -28.40 -8.94 16.45
C LEU A 128 -26.96 -8.58 16.04
N LEU A 129 -26.25 -7.82 16.87
CA LEU A 129 -24.85 -7.48 16.65
C LEU A 129 -23.95 -8.71 16.71
N SER A 130 -24.21 -9.62 17.65
CA SER A 130 -23.47 -10.89 17.79
C SER A 130 -23.70 -11.81 16.59
N ASP A 131 -24.94 -11.90 16.11
CA ASP A 131 -25.29 -12.67 14.91
C ASP A 131 -24.56 -12.11 13.68
N LEU A 132 -24.57 -10.77 13.51
CA LEU A 132 -23.88 -10.10 12.43
C LEU A 132 -22.36 -10.26 12.51
N GLN A 133 -21.79 -10.23 13.72
CA GLN A 133 -20.37 -10.51 13.94
C GLN A 133 -20.02 -11.94 13.52
N CYS A 134 -20.85 -12.92 13.88
CA CYS A 134 -20.66 -14.32 13.49
C CYS A 134 -20.68 -14.49 11.97
N GLU A 135 -21.67 -13.88 11.31
CA GLU A 135 -21.76 -13.90 9.85
C GLU A 135 -20.54 -13.23 9.20
N THR A 136 -20.10 -12.09 9.75
CA THR A 136 -18.89 -11.41 9.31
C THR A 136 -17.67 -12.32 9.42
N VAL A 137 -17.41 -12.93 10.60
CA VAL A 137 -16.30 -13.86 10.83
C VAL A 137 -16.29 -14.99 9.80
N ARG A 138 -17.47 -15.55 9.50
CA ARG A 138 -17.59 -16.62 8.51
C ARG A 138 -17.14 -16.15 7.12
N GLU A 139 -17.62 -15.00 6.68
CA GLU A 139 -17.22 -14.43 5.39
C GLU A 139 -15.73 -14.05 5.38
N GLU A 140 -15.19 -13.52 6.49
CA GLU A 140 -13.76 -13.19 6.56
C GLU A 140 -12.88 -14.42 6.37
N ASN A 141 -13.25 -15.52 7.04
CA ASN A 141 -12.52 -16.77 6.95
C ASN A 141 -12.63 -17.37 5.54
N ALA A 142 -13.82 -17.36 4.92
CA ALA A 142 -14.00 -17.83 3.55
C ALA A 142 -13.09 -17.09 2.55
N ILE A 143 -13.02 -15.75 2.64
CA ILE A 143 -12.13 -14.96 1.78
C ILE A 143 -10.65 -15.27 2.08
N THR A 144 -10.31 -15.50 3.36
CA THR A 144 -8.94 -15.85 3.77
C THR A 144 -8.54 -17.23 3.21
N ASP A 145 -9.44 -18.19 3.24
CA ASP A 145 -9.23 -19.54 2.72
C ASP A 145 -9.05 -19.50 1.20
N GLU A 146 -9.93 -18.79 0.48
CA GLU A 146 -9.76 -18.58 -0.97
C GLU A 146 -8.41 -17.94 -1.30
N LEU A 147 -8.01 -16.90 -0.57
CA LEU A 147 -6.72 -16.24 -0.77
C LEU A 147 -5.53 -17.20 -0.50
N SER A 148 -5.65 -18.08 0.49
CA SER A 148 -4.64 -19.11 0.76
C SER A 148 -4.48 -20.07 -0.41
N GLU A 149 -5.59 -20.53 -1.01
CA GLU A 149 -5.56 -21.41 -2.19
C GLU A 149 -4.81 -20.75 -3.37
N TRP A 150 -5.07 -19.46 -3.61
CA TRP A 150 -4.35 -18.70 -4.64
C TRP A 150 -2.85 -18.58 -4.36
N GLN A 151 -2.48 -18.35 -3.09
CA GLN A 151 -1.08 -18.23 -2.66
C GLN A 151 -0.33 -19.56 -2.79
N ASP A 152 -0.98 -20.67 -2.43
CA ASP A 152 -0.40 -22.01 -2.56
C ASP A 152 -0.19 -22.36 -4.04
N GLY A 153 -1.18 -22.13 -4.90
CA GLY A 153 -1.05 -22.36 -6.35
C GLY A 153 0.02 -21.51 -7.02
N ALA A 154 0.17 -20.23 -6.63
CA ALA A 154 1.25 -19.37 -7.11
C ALA A 154 2.63 -19.86 -6.63
N SER A 155 2.71 -20.34 -5.40
CA SER A 155 3.94 -20.90 -4.82
C SER A 155 4.37 -22.18 -5.53
N GLU A 156 3.43 -23.05 -5.89
CA GLU A 156 3.69 -24.26 -6.69
C GLU A 156 4.26 -23.90 -8.07
N LEU A 157 3.66 -22.93 -8.77
CA LEU A 157 4.16 -22.48 -10.07
C LEU A 157 5.58 -21.90 -9.98
N LEU A 158 5.84 -21.06 -8.97
CA LEU A 158 7.19 -20.52 -8.72
C LEU A 158 8.21 -21.62 -8.42
N SER A 159 7.81 -22.66 -7.67
CA SER A 159 8.65 -23.84 -7.40
C SER A 159 8.94 -24.64 -8.67
N LEU A 160 7.98 -24.77 -9.58
CA LEU A 160 8.15 -25.44 -10.88
C LEU A 160 9.04 -24.63 -11.84
N CYS A 161 8.90 -23.31 -11.87
CA CYS A 161 9.79 -22.43 -12.64
C CYS A 161 11.23 -22.44 -12.10
N SER A 162 11.41 -22.60 -10.78
CA SER A 162 12.73 -22.66 -10.15
C SER A 162 13.43 -24.01 -10.36
N SER A 163 12.69 -25.10 -10.58
CA SER A 163 13.25 -26.43 -10.83
C SER A 163 13.53 -26.74 -12.30
N SER A 164 13.05 -25.90 -13.23
CA SER A 164 13.24 -26.07 -14.68
C SER A 164 14.43 -25.28 -15.26
N SER A 165 15.17 -24.52 -14.45
CA SER A 165 16.45 -23.96 -14.88
C SER A 165 17.52 -25.08 -14.93
N PRO A 166 18.10 -25.40 -16.11
CA PRO A 166 19.18 -26.36 -16.16
C PRO A 166 20.42 -25.72 -15.54
N SER A 167 20.94 -26.31 -14.47
CA SER A 167 22.27 -26.01 -13.97
C SER A 167 23.29 -26.25 -15.08
N PRO A 168 24.24 -25.34 -15.33
CA PRO A 168 25.29 -25.59 -16.31
C PRO A 168 26.19 -26.68 -15.74
N SER A 169 26.03 -27.90 -16.23
CA SER A 169 26.98 -28.98 -16.02
C SER A 169 28.31 -28.53 -16.63
N VAL A 170 29.26 -28.16 -15.78
CA VAL A 170 30.68 -28.05 -16.14
C VAL A 170 31.12 -29.45 -16.56
N GLY A 171 31.11 -29.70 -17.87
CA GLY A 171 31.69 -30.88 -18.48
C GLY A 171 33.20 -30.82 -18.34
N SER A 172 33.72 -31.68 -17.48
CA SER A 172 35.05 -32.26 -17.64
C SER A 172 35.06 -33.03 -18.96
N ASP A 173 35.77 -32.52 -19.96
CA ASP A 173 36.52 -33.28 -20.97
C ASP A 173 36.86 -32.32 -22.10
N LEU A 174 38.16 -32.04 -22.26
CA LEU A 174 38.87 -31.94 -23.54
C LEU A 174 40.34 -31.66 -23.21
N GLU A 175 41.00 -32.71 -22.73
CA GLU A 175 42.45 -32.83 -22.84
C GLU A 175 42.82 -32.92 -24.33
N GLY A 176 43.80 -32.11 -24.76
CA GLY A 176 44.60 -32.45 -25.95
C GLY A 176 44.40 -31.59 -27.19
N LYS A 177 44.99 -30.39 -27.20
CA LYS A 177 45.69 -29.90 -28.41
C LYS A 177 46.76 -28.86 -28.09
N ILE A 178 47.89 -29.31 -27.54
CA ILE A 178 49.15 -28.59 -27.65
C ILE A 178 49.72 -28.88 -29.05
N VAL A 179 49.61 -27.93 -29.97
CA VAL A 179 50.45 -27.87 -31.17
C VAL A 179 51.02 -26.46 -31.30
N ARG A 180 52.35 -26.44 -31.34
CA ARG A 180 53.28 -25.31 -31.43
C ARG A 180 53.16 -24.54 -32.75
N ARG A 181 53.34 -23.22 -32.74
CA ARG A 181 54.54 -22.52 -33.27
C ARG A 181 54.31 -21.03 -33.55
N ASP A 182 55.25 -20.26 -32.98
CA ASP A 182 56.08 -19.18 -33.56
C ASP A 182 55.47 -17.86 -34.07
N GLY A 183 56.05 -16.78 -33.51
CA GLY A 183 56.29 -15.46 -34.12
C GLY A 183 55.14 -14.46 -34.00
N ASP A 184 55.33 -13.17 -33.75
CA ASP A 184 56.52 -12.32 -33.66
C ASP A 184 56.03 -10.93 -33.17
N SER A 185 56.92 -10.23 -32.46
CA SER A 185 57.07 -8.77 -32.31
C SER A 185 55.84 -7.83 -32.37
N SER A 186 55.61 -7.09 -31.27
CA SER A 186 55.96 -5.66 -31.21
C SER A 186 55.66 -5.06 -29.84
N ASP A 187 56.71 -4.53 -29.22
CA ASP A 187 56.68 -3.56 -28.13
C ASP A 187 56.22 -2.17 -28.60
N ASP A 188 56.06 -1.27 -27.61
CA ASP A 188 55.88 0.19 -27.65
C ASP A 188 54.43 0.71 -27.58
N HIS A 189 54.02 1.62 -26.69
CA HIS A 189 54.68 2.29 -25.56
C HIS A 189 53.61 3.06 -24.74
N LEU A 190 53.81 3.13 -23.41
CA LEU A 190 53.43 4.20 -22.44
C LEU A 190 51.94 4.51 -22.14
N ARG A 191 51.58 4.47 -20.84
CA ARG A 191 51.48 5.69 -19.98
C ARG A 191 51.08 5.39 -18.50
N SER A 192 52.03 5.68 -17.60
CA SER A 192 51.92 6.38 -16.30
C SER A 192 51.02 5.84 -15.15
N GLY A 193 51.64 5.19 -14.16
CA GLY A 193 51.24 5.21 -12.74
C GLY A 193 52.10 6.24 -11.98
N ALA A 194 51.53 7.11 -11.16
CA ALA A 194 51.08 6.89 -9.78
C ALA A 194 52.23 7.04 -8.75
N ASP A 195 52.20 8.21 -8.12
CA ASP A 195 52.46 8.53 -6.71
C ASP A 195 53.45 7.68 -5.89
N LEU A 196 54.48 8.36 -5.37
CA LEU A 196 55.14 7.96 -4.14
C LEU A 196 55.24 9.13 -3.15
N GLU A 197 54.82 8.75 -1.96
CA GLU A 197 54.66 9.39 -0.67
C GLU A 197 56.00 9.68 0.05
N GLY A 198 55.96 10.56 1.07
CA GLY A 198 56.98 10.63 2.13
C GLY A 198 57.55 12.05 2.36
N LYS A 199 56.92 12.91 3.16
CA LYS A 199 56.98 12.98 4.64
C LYS A 199 58.35 13.45 5.15
N SER A 200 58.45 14.73 5.51
CA SER A 200 59.53 15.27 6.33
C SER A 200 59.02 16.29 7.36
N ASP A 201 59.73 16.28 8.49
CA ASP A 201 59.82 17.29 9.57
C ASP A 201 58.71 17.28 10.64
N GLY A 202 59.00 17.30 11.93
CA GLY A 202 60.28 17.40 12.62
C GLY A 202 60.06 17.85 14.07
N TRP A 203 60.84 17.25 14.98
CA TRP A 203 61.08 17.54 16.41
C TRP A 203 59.98 17.20 17.43
#